data_AF-A0A3A8TQ20-F1
#
_entry.id   AF-A0A3A8TQ20-F1
#
_cell.length_a   1.000
_cell.length_b   1.000
_cell.length_c   1.000
_cell.angle_alpha   90.00
_cell.angle_beta   90.00
_cell.angle_gamma   90.00
#
_symmetry.space_group_name_H-M   'P 1'
#
loop_
_entity.id
_entity.type
_entity.pdbx_description
1 polymer ?
#
loop_
_entity_poly.entity_id
_entity_poly.type
_entity_poly.pdbx_seq_one_letter_code
_entity_poly.pdbx_strand_id
1 'polypeptide(L)'
;MCLMAATDTLPDSALPELLKRVGFRRRRWGFGSATQLLWNRVESNASLLELCRIRQDLTAEETAILRQCQEKLEAARWCLDKPTGRWSFSFWELIHEVDGLLLLVMPASMLVPRALEIQQQFERRVTDSRAHLWLGADRASGPLPRSVRQLTRVDESGGVAPPPLDAEESRYCRSVLRGALDTVNQQVDKTFWQLSINVTLQVFSTLLLLAVFVISFVLLTRELIQTWPGELIPRGLLLVGFAGASGAIISNMLSKERFVVATGATGRFFAYHLMVKPVIGAFAALMLLFLEQSRMLLSVDTRTGSTGVDPSPALFHIVVSDNQAVFFTLMALAVVAGWSADKLLSSIMDKVLGRLLGQSEKVLPPSSSASTPPPRTPVPAPR
;
A
#
# COMPACT_ATOMS: atom_id res chain seq x y z
N MET A 1 24.40 -12.25 -15.99
CA MET A 1 24.30 -13.56 -15.29
C MET A 1 22.85 -13.98 -15.30
N CYS A 2 22.52 -14.96 -16.15
CA CYS A 2 21.17 -15.48 -16.34
C CYS A 2 20.81 -16.44 -15.20
N LEU A 3 19.72 -16.16 -14.50
CA LEU A 3 19.04 -17.16 -13.67
C LEU A 3 18.18 -18.01 -14.61
N MET A 4 18.74 -19.13 -15.05
CA MET A 4 17.97 -20.26 -15.58
C MET A 4 17.09 -20.81 -14.45
N ALA A 5 15.78 -20.69 -14.60
CA ALA A 5 14.84 -21.40 -13.74
C ALA A 5 14.83 -22.88 -14.15
N ALA A 6 15.18 -23.74 -13.20
CA ALA A 6 15.20 -25.18 -13.32
C ALA A 6 13.78 -25.77 -13.39
N THR A 7 13.14 -25.69 -14.55
CA THR A 7 11.86 -26.40 -14.82
C THR A 7 11.86 -27.24 -16.09
N ASP A 8 12.99 -27.37 -16.79
CA ASP A 8 13.06 -28.04 -18.12
C ASP A 8 13.50 -29.51 -18.10
N THR A 9 13.38 -30.21 -16.98
CA THR A 9 13.71 -31.64 -16.92
C THR A 9 12.61 -32.47 -16.26
N LEU A 10 11.42 -32.49 -16.89
CA LEU A 10 10.48 -33.60 -16.72
C LEU A 10 10.44 -34.39 -18.03
N PRO A 11 10.76 -35.69 -18.02
CA PRO A 11 10.70 -36.52 -19.22
C PRO A 11 9.25 -36.66 -19.72
N ASP A 12 9.10 -36.79 -21.04
CA ASP A 12 7.87 -37.06 -21.80
C ASP A 12 7.21 -38.39 -21.38
N SER A 13 6.76 -38.46 -20.13
CA SER A 13 5.89 -39.52 -19.65
C SER A 13 4.45 -39.06 -19.80
N ALA A 14 3.61 -39.95 -20.34
CA ALA A 14 2.19 -39.70 -20.53
C ALA A 14 1.57 -39.23 -19.21
N LEU A 15 1.17 -37.96 -19.16
CA LEU A 15 0.46 -37.36 -18.03
C LEU A 15 -0.70 -38.27 -17.62
N PRO A 16 -0.79 -38.71 -16.34
CA PRO A 16 -1.87 -39.57 -15.90
C PRO A 16 -3.23 -38.93 -16.23
N GLU A 17 -4.17 -39.73 -16.73
CA GLU A 17 -5.49 -39.26 -17.22
C GLU A 17 -6.27 -38.42 -16.19
N LEU A 18 -5.96 -38.57 -14.90
CA LEU A 18 -6.47 -37.73 -13.83
C LEU A 18 -6.13 -36.24 -14.03
N LEU A 19 -4.94 -35.88 -14.51
CA LEU A 19 -4.58 -34.49 -14.81
C LEU A 19 -5.24 -33.97 -16.09
N LYS A 20 -5.66 -34.86 -17.00
CA LYS A 20 -6.50 -34.48 -18.15
C LYS A 20 -7.95 -34.20 -17.73
N ARG A 21 -8.47 -34.87 -16.70
CA ARG A 21 -9.81 -34.62 -16.14
C ARG A 21 -9.86 -33.39 -15.24
N VAL A 22 -8.76 -33.07 -14.55
CA VAL A 22 -8.61 -31.83 -13.78
C VAL A 22 -8.08 -30.73 -14.70
N GLY A 23 -8.87 -30.27 -15.68
CA GLY A 23 -8.79 -28.92 -16.30
C GLY A 23 -7.45 -28.33 -16.78
N PHE A 24 -6.31 -28.99 -16.67
CA PHE A 24 -4.99 -28.50 -17.04
C PHE A 24 -4.78 -28.68 -18.54
N ARG A 25 -5.71 -28.15 -19.33
CA ARG A 25 -5.43 -27.86 -20.73
C ARG A 25 -4.45 -26.70 -20.71
N ARG A 26 -3.16 -26.99 -20.92
CA ARG A 26 -2.07 -26.05 -21.19
C ARG A 26 -2.45 -25.19 -22.40
N ARG A 27 -3.35 -24.20 -22.22
CA ARG A 27 -3.81 -23.33 -23.28
C ARG A 27 -2.79 -22.21 -23.44
N ARG A 28 -2.10 -22.28 -24.59
CA ARG A 28 -1.17 -21.29 -25.17
C ARG A 28 0.18 -21.18 -24.46
N TRP A 29 1.21 -21.60 -25.20
CA TRP A 29 2.66 -21.44 -24.94
C TRP A 29 3.16 -19.98 -24.88
N GLY A 30 2.30 -19.00 -24.55
CA GLY A 30 2.63 -17.56 -24.59
C GLY A 30 2.25 -16.76 -23.35
N PHE A 31 1.67 -17.40 -22.32
CA PHE A 31 1.28 -16.72 -21.10
C PHE A 31 2.31 -16.92 -19.98
N GLY A 32 2.77 -15.81 -19.39
CA GLY A 32 3.64 -15.83 -18.21
C GLY A 32 2.99 -16.51 -17.01
N SER A 33 3.81 -16.97 -16.06
CA SER A 33 3.39 -17.74 -14.87
C SER A 33 2.24 -17.11 -14.09
N ALA A 34 2.22 -15.77 -13.96
CA ALA A 34 1.15 -15.06 -13.27
C ALA A 34 -0.23 -15.19 -13.96
N THR A 35 -0.27 -15.12 -15.29
CA THR A 35 -1.52 -15.28 -16.05
C THR A 35 -2.04 -16.71 -15.96
N GLN A 36 -1.14 -17.70 -15.91
CA GLN A 36 -1.52 -19.11 -15.69
C GLN A 36 -2.17 -19.31 -14.33
N LEU A 37 -1.69 -18.64 -13.27
CA LEU A 37 -2.33 -18.70 -11.95
C LEU A 37 -3.75 -18.13 -11.96
N LEU A 38 -3.98 -17.03 -12.68
CA LEU A 38 -5.33 -16.45 -12.83
C LEU A 38 -6.27 -17.40 -13.57
N TRP A 39 -5.80 -18.02 -14.66
CA TRP A 39 -6.56 -19.06 -15.36
C TRP A 39 -6.86 -20.27 -14.50
N ASN A 40 -5.88 -20.77 -13.73
CA ASN A 40 -6.10 -21.87 -12.81
C ASN A 40 -7.17 -21.53 -11.77
N ARG A 41 -7.23 -20.27 -11.30
CA ARG A 41 -8.27 -19.82 -10.37
C ARG A 41 -9.65 -19.86 -11.01
N VAL A 42 -9.79 -19.36 -12.24
CA VAL A 42 -11.05 -19.41 -13.00
C VAL A 42 -11.52 -20.84 -13.22
N GLU A 43 -10.62 -21.73 -13.65
CA GLU A 43 -10.96 -23.14 -13.91
C GLU A 43 -11.28 -23.90 -12.61
N SER A 44 -10.60 -23.58 -11.51
CA SER A 44 -10.95 -24.11 -10.18
C SER A 44 -12.37 -23.71 -9.78
N ASN A 45 -12.80 -22.47 -10.02
CA ASN A 45 -14.17 -22.04 -9.70
C ASN A 45 -15.20 -22.63 -10.68
N ALA A 46 -14.85 -22.77 -11.96
CA ALA A 46 -15.69 -23.45 -12.94
C ALA A 46 -15.94 -24.92 -12.58
N SER A 47 -14.90 -25.65 -12.17
CA SER A 47 -15.06 -27.04 -11.72
C SER A 47 -15.93 -27.16 -10.46
N LEU A 48 -15.80 -26.24 -9.49
CA LEU A 48 -16.67 -26.20 -8.32
C LEU A 48 -18.14 -25.91 -8.70
N LEU A 49 -18.34 -25.02 -9.66
CA LEU A 49 -19.67 -24.71 -10.18
C LEU A 49 -20.31 -25.93 -10.83
N GLU A 50 -19.57 -26.68 -11.65
CA GLU A 50 -20.06 -27.92 -12.26
C GLU A 50 -20.41 -28.99 -11.21
N LEU A 51 -19.59 -29.13 -10.16
CA LEU A 51 -19.90 -30.02 -9.04
C LEU A 51 -21.22 -29.64 -8.34
N CYS A 52 -21.52 -28.33 -8.23
CA CYS A 52 -22.78 -27.86 -7.67
C CYS A 52 -23.96 -28.11 -8.61
N ARG A 53 -23.76 -28.05 -9.93
CA ARG A 53 -24.82 -28.31 -10.95
C ARG A 53 -25.27 -29.76 -11.03
N ILE A 54 -24.39 -30.71 -10.73
CA ILE A 54 -24.69 -32.16 -10.82
C ILE A 54 -25.73 -32.59 -9.75
N ARG A 55 -25.96 -31.77 -8.73
CA ARG A 55 -26.94 -32.01 -7.68
C ARG A 55 -28.37 -32.04 -8.24
N GLN A 56 -29.15 -33.03 -7.79
CA GLN A 56 -30.54 -33.22 -8.21
C GLN A 56 -31.54 -32.45 -7.33
N ASP A 57 -31.10 -31.96 -6.17
CA ASP A 57 -31.92 -31.32 -5.14
C ASP A 57 -31.84 -29.77 -5.17
N LEU A 58 -31.66 -29.19 -6.35
CA LEU A 58 -31.51 -27.74 -6.51
C LEU A 58 -32.85 -27.01 -6.46
N THR A 59 -32.93 -26.00 -5.60
CA THR A 59 -34.03 -25.04 -5.58
C THR A 59 -33.95 -24.05 -6.76
N ALA A 60 -35.06 -23.37 -7.06
CA ALA A 60 -35.09 -22.34 -8.10
C ALA A 60 -34.12 -21.17 -7.80
N GLU A 61 -33.98 -20.81 -6.51
CA GLU A 61 -33.04 -19.79 -6.05
C GLU A 61 -31.58 -20.23 -6.26
N GLU A 62 -31.24 -21.46 -5.87
CA GLU A 62 -29.89 -22.01 -6.08
C GLU A 62 -29.54 -22.10 -7.57
N THR A 63 -30.51 -22.46 -8.41
CA THR A 63 -30.34 -22.49 -9.87
C THR A 63 -30.07 -21.09 -10.44
N ALA A 64 -30.75 -20.07 -9.92
CA ALA A 64 -30.50 -18.67 -10.30
C ALA A 64 -29.10 -18.21 -9.87
N ILE A 65 -28.66 -18.57 -8.66
CA ILE A 65 -27.30 -18.25 -8.17
C ILE A 65 -26.24 -18.92 -9.05
N LEU A 66 -26.41 -20.21 -9.42
CA LEU A 66 -25.46 -20.90 -10.31
C LEU A 66 -25.39 -20.27 -11.70
N ARG A 67 -26.50 -19.72 -12.21
CA ARG A 67 -26.51 -18.95 -13.46
C ARG A 67 -25.70 -17.66 -13.32
N GLN A 68 -25.90 -16.91 -12.23
CA GLN A 68 -25.11 -15.70 -11.96
C GLN A 68 -23.61 -16.02 -11.83
N CYS A 69 -23.23 -17.11 -11.16
CA CYS A 69 -21.84 -17.54 -11.07
C CYS A 69 -21.25 -17.83 -12.46
N GLN A 70 -22.01 -18.47 -13.34
CA GLN A 70 -21.58 -18.75 -14.72
C GLN A 70 -21.33 -17.47 -15.51
N GLU A 71 -22.29 -16.54 -15.49
CA GLU A 71 -22.19 -15.25 -16.19
C GLU A 71 -20.96 -14.47 -15.72
N LYS A 72 -20.71 -14.43 -14.40
CA LYS A 72 -19.53 -13.76 -13.82
C LYS A 72 -18.22 -14.47 -14.17
N LEU A 73 -18.20 -15.80 -14.19
CA LEU A 73 -17.02 -16.56 -14.63
C LEU A 73 -16.71 -16.35 -16.12
N GLU A 74 -17.73 -16.25 -16.97
CA GLU A 74 -17.56 -15.92 -18.38
C GLU A 74 -17.03 -14.50 -18.58
N ALA A 75 -17.54 -13.54 -17.81
CA ALA A 75 -17.00 -12.19 -17.78
C ALA A 75 -15.52 -12.18 -17.32
N ALA A 76 -15.19 -12.95 -16.28
CA ALA A 76 -13.81 -13.07 -15.79
C ALA A 76 -12.88 -13.72 -16.84
N ARG A 77 -13.35 -14.75 -17.57
CA ARG A 77 -12.62 -15.35 -18.70
C ARG A 77 -12.37 -14.32 -19.80
N TRP A 78 -13.39 -13.55 -20.15
CA TRP A 78 -13.28 -12.50 -21.15
C TRP A 78 -12.27 -11.41 -20.74
N CYS A 79 -12.20 -11.06 -19.45
CA CYS A 79 -11.17 -10.16 -18.93
C CYS A 79 -9.74 -10.71 -19.12
N LEU A 80 -9.55 -12.02 -19.03
CA LEU A 80 -8.25 -12.66 -19.25
C LEU A 80 -7.89 -12.85 -20.73
N ASP A 81 -8.87 -13.05 -21.60
CA ASP A 81 -8.68 -13.27 -23.02
C ASP A 81 -8.27 -12.01 -23.79
N LYS A 82 -8.57 -10.81 -23.27
CA LYS A 82 -8.21 -9.55 -23.91
C LYS A 82 -6.72 -9.21 -23.76
N PRO A 83 -5.96 -9.11 -24.87
CA PRO A 83 -4.52 -8.79 -24.82
C PRO A 83 -4.26 -7.31 -24.47
N THR A 84 -5.19 -6.42 -24.78
CA THR A 84 -5.05 -4.96 -24.63
C THR A 84 -6.03 -4.45 -23.57
N GLY A 85 -5.52 -4.27 -22.34
CA GLY A 85 -6.31 -3.81 -21.20
C GLY A 85 -6.51 -4.91 -20.15
N ARG A 86 -5.41 -5.33 -19.51
CA ARG A 86 -5.44 -6.20 -18.33
C ARG A 86 -5.95 -5.42 -17.13
N TRP A 87 -7.26 -5.24 -17.04
CA TRP A 87 -7.90 -4.59 -15.89
C TRP A 87 -8.02 -5.62 -14.77
N SER A 88 -7.03 -5.64 -13.89
CA SER A 88 -6.91 -6.63 -12.81
C SER A 88 -7.99 -6.47 -11.72
N PHE A 89 -8.56 -5.28 -11.56
CA PHE A 89 -9.47 -5.01 -10.46
C PHE A 89 -10.85 -5.66 -10.68
N SER A 90 -11.45 -5.44 -11.86
CA SER A 90 -12.74 -6.06 -12.22
C SER A 90 -12.66 -7.58 -12.26
N PHE A 91 -11.50 -8.15 -12.60
CA PHE A 91 -11.31 -9.60 -12.55
C PHE A 91 -11.44 -10.15 -11.13
N TRP A 92 -10.72 -9.59 -10.16
CA TRP A 92 -10.74 -10.08 -8.78
C TRP A 92 -12.08 -9.86 -8.12
N GLU A 93 -12.74 -8.74 -8.39
CA GLU A 93 -14.11 -8.48 -7.94
C GLU A 93 -15.07 -9.58 -8.43
N LEU A 94 -15.04 -9.92 -9.72
CA LEU A 94 -15.87 -11.00 -10.27
C LEU A 94 -15.57 -12.36 -9.62
N ILE A 95 -14.30 -12.68 -9.40
CA ILE A 95 -13.90 -13.95 -8.78
C ILE A 95 -14.32 -14.03 -7.31
N HIS A 96 -14.12 -12.95 -6.55
CA HIS A 96 -14.52 -12.86 -5.14
C HIS A 96 -16.04 -12.96 -4.99
N GLU A 97 -16.80 -12.35 -5.89
CA GLU A 97 -18.26 -12.49 -5.91
C GLU A 97 -18.69 -13.93 -6.24
N VAL A 98 -18.04 -14.60 -7.19
CA VAL A 98 -18.30 -16.01 -7.50
C VAL A 98 -18.00 -16.89 -6.29
N ASP A 99 -16.88 -16.66 -5.60
CA ASP A 99 -16.52 -17.41 -4.38
C ASP A 99 -17.59 -17.25 -3.30
N GLY A 100 -18.07 -16.02 -3.07
CA GLY A 100 -19.13 -15.72 -2.11
C GLY A 100 -20.48 -16.34 -2.48
N LEU A 101 -20.85 -16.34 -3.77
CA LEU A 101 -22.08 -16.96 -4.26
C LEU A 101 -22.03 -18.50 -4.19
N LEU A 102 -20.88 -19.10 -4.49
CA LEU A 102 -20.72 -20.56 -4.42
C LEU A 102 -20.91 -21.08 -2.99
N LEU A 103 -20.50 -20.33 -1.95
CA LEU A 103 -20.75 -20.72 -0.55
C LEU A 103 -22.24 -20.88 -0.21
N LEU A 104 -23.13 -20.18 -0.92
CA LEU A 104 -24.57 -20.27 -0.69
C LEU A 104 -25.20 -21.55 -1.25
N VAL A 105 -24.59 -22.15 -2.28
CA VAL A 105 -25.15 -23.31 -3.02
C VAL A 105 -24.33 -24.59 -2.80
N MET A 106 -23.10 -24.46 -2.27
CA MET A 106 -22.17 -25.57 -2.07
C MET A 106 -22.76 -26.67 -1.16
N PRO A 107 -22.59 -27.96 -1.50
CA PRO A 107 -23.05 -29.05 -0.64
C PRO A 107 -22.32 -29.04 0.71
N ALA A 108 -22.99 -29.53 1.75
CA ALA A 108 -22.46 -29.51 3.12
C ALA A 108 -21.08 -30.18 3.24
N SER A 109 -20.83 -31.26 2.49
CA SER A 109 -19.54 -31.96 2.47
C SER A 109 -18.37 -31.11 1.99
N MET A 110 -18.61 -30.15 1.09
CA MET A 110 -17.60 -29.22 0.59
C MET A 110 -17.56 -27.91 1.40
N LEU A 111 -18.66 -27.57 2.07
CA LEU A 111 -18.78 -26.34 2.86
C LEU A 111 -17.88 -26.37 4.10
N VAL A 112 -17.78 -27.51 4.79
CA VAL A 112 -16.96 -27.67 6.01
C VAL A 112 -15.48 -27.33 5.81
N PRO A 113 -14.75 -27.94 4.85
CA PRO A 113 -13.35 -27.58 4.62
C PRO A 113 -13.17 -26.12 4.19
N ARG A 114 -14.13 -25.56 3.43
CA ARG A 114 -14.11 -24.13 3.07
C ARG A 114 -14.34 -23.22 4.27
N ALA A 115 -15.23 -23.59 5.17
CA ALA A 115 -15.51 -22.83 6.39
C ALA A 115 -14.27 -22.70 7.28
N LEU A 116 -13.52 -23.80 7.45
CA LEU A 116 -12.25 -23.81 8.17
C LEU A 116 -11.19 -22.95 7.50
N GLU A 117 -11.06 -23.04 6.17
CA GLU A 117 -10.13 -22.22 5.40
C GLU A 117 -10.45 -20.72 5.55
N ILE A 118 -11.73 -20.34 5.44
CA ILE A 118 -12.19 -18.95 5.60
C ILE A 118 -11.88 -18.44 7.00
N GLN A 119 -12.15 -19.23 8.05
CA GLN A 119 -11.83 -18.83 9.42
C GLN A 119 -10.32 -18.60 9.60
N GLN A 120 -9.49 -19.53 9.13
CA GLN A 120 -8.04 -19.39 9.23
C GLN A 120 -7.53 -18.17 8.47
N GLN A 121 -8.06 -17.92 7.27
CA GLN A 121 -7.71 -16.74 6.47
C GLN A 121 -8.16 -15.45 7.15
N PHE A 122 -9.36 -15.44 7.75
CA PHE A 122 -9.90 -14.30 8.48
C PHE A 122 -9.02 -13.95 9.68
N GLU A 123 -8.73 -14.92 10.54
CA GLU A 123 -7.87 -14.73 11.71
C GLU A 123 -6.46 -14.24 11.35
N ARG A 124 -5.92 -14.70 10.21
CA ARG A 124 -4.60 -14.31 9.74
C ARG A 124 -4.56 -12.90 9.13
N ARG A 125 -5.61 -12.51 8.40
CA ARG A 125 -5.58 -11.32 7.51
C ARG A 125 -6.33 -10.12 8.08
N VAL A 126 -7.34 -10.33 8.91
CA VAL A 126 -8.18 -9.28 9.47
C VAL A 126 -7.73 -9.01 10.90
N THR A 127 -6.90 -7.97 11.07
CA THR A 127 -6.40 -7.53 12.39
C THR A 127 -7.06 -6.25 12.89
N ASP A 128 -7.97 -5.67 12.10
CA ASP A 128 -8.63 -4.39 12.39
C ASP A 128 -9.69 -4.55 13.49
N SER A 129 -10.25 -3.44 13.97
CA SER A 129 -11.36 -3.42 14.95
C SER A 129 -12.55 -4.30 14.53
N ARG A 130 -12.76 -4.47 13.22
CA ARG A 130 -13.77 -5.39 12.66
C ARG A 130 -13.55 -6.84 13.07
N ALA A 131 -12.32 -7.27 13.32
CA ALA A 131 -12.03 -8.64 13.75
C ALA A 131 -12.78 -9.02 15.03
N HIS A 132 -12.94 -8.09 15.96
CA HIS A 132 -13.69 -8.32 17.20
C HIS A 132 -15.18 -8.58 16.97
N LEU A 133 -15.79 -7.96 15.95
CA LEU A 133 -17.20 -8.19 15.61
C LEU A 133 -17.42 -9.62 15.08
N TRP A 134 -16.45 -10.17 14.37
CA TRP A 134 -16.56 -11.47 13.71
C TRP A 134 -16.06 -12.65 14.56
N LEU A 135 -14.99 -12.43 15.34
CA LEU A 135 -14.36 -13.46 16.17
C LEU A 135 -14.82 -13.41 17.63
N GLY A 136 -15.40 -12.29 18.09
CA GLY A 136 -15.71 -12.06 19.50
C GLY A 136 -14.49 -11.59 20.31
N ALA A 137 -14.72 -11.15 21.55
CA ALA A 137 -13.65 -10.66 22.42
C ALA A 137 -12.61 -11.74 22.77
N ASP A 138 -13.08 -12.98 22.93
CA ASP A 138 -12.32 -14.20 23.22
C ASP A 138 -11.82 -14.92 21.95
N ARG A 139 -12.08 -14.36 20.76
CA ARG A 139 -11.81 -14.97 19.44
C ARG A 139 -12.52 -16.31 19.17
N ALA A 140 -13.42 -16.74 20.04
CA ALA A 140 -14.14 -18.00 19.91
C ALA A 140 -15.66 -17.77 19.90
N SER A 141 -16.19 -16.82 20.67
CA SER A 141 -17.62 -16.57 20.81
C SER A 141 -18.25 -15.82 19.63
N GLY A 142 -17.46 -15.38 18.65
CA GLY A 142 -17.97 -14.63 17.50
C GLY A 142 -18.87 -15.44 16.56
N PRO A 143 -19.61 -14.74 15.67
CA PRO A 143 -20.49 -15.40 14.69
C PRO A 143 -19.74 -16.37 13.78
N LEU A 144 -18.52 -16.04 13.33
CA LEU A 144 -17.76 -16.88 12.41
C LEU A 144 -17.30 -18.20 13.07
N PRO A 145 -16.56 -18.20 14.21
CA PRO A 145 -16.18 -19.45 14.86
C PRO A 145 -17.38 -20.28 15.35
N ARG A 146 -18.50 -19.65 15.71
CA ARG A 146 -19.75 -20.35 16.04
C ARG A 146 -20.32 -21.10 14.83
N SER A 147 -20.45 -20.43 13.68
CA SER A 147 -20.95 -21.07 12.46
C SER A 147 -20.01 -22.19 11.98
N VAL A 148 -18.68 -22.01 12.09
CA VAL A 148 -17.74 -23.09 11.77
C VAL A 148 -17.92 -24.28 12.70
N ARG A 149 -18.05 -24.07 14.03
CA ARG A 149 -18.29 -25.15 15.00
C ARG A 149 -19.62 -25.87 14.77
N GLN A 150 -20.68 -25.15 14.39
CA GLN A 150 -21.97 -25.75 14.01
C GLN A 150 -21.85 -26.62 12.76
N LEU A 151 -21.05 -26.20 11.77
CA LEU A 151 -20.80 -26.95 10.55
C LEU A 151 -19.87 -28.16 10.74
N THR A 152 -18.82 -28.01 11.56
CA THR A 152 -17.85 -29.09 11.84
C THR A 152 -18.35 -30.06 12.91
N ARG A 153 -19.34 -29.65 13.72
CA ARG A 153 -19.96 -30.44 14.80
C ARG A 153 -18.93 -31.04 15.77
N VAL A 154 -17.88 -30.26 16.05
CA VAL A 154 -16.69 -30.72 16.78
C VAL A 154 -16.90 -30.91 18.28
N ASP A 155 -18.03 -30.49 18.88
CA ASP A 155 -18.20 -30.62 20.33
C ASP A 155 -19.58 -31.16 20.75
N GLU A 156 -19.51 -32.23 21.56
CA GLU A 156 -20.35 -32.56 22.73
C GLU A 156 -21.29 -33.78 22.75
N SER A 157 -21.45 -34.59 21.70
CA SER A 157 -22.23 -35.85 21.82
C SER A 157 -21.45 -37.07 21.34
N GLY A 158 -20.98 -37.88 22.31
CA GLY A 158 -20.33 -39.15 22.05
C GLY A 158 -21.14 -40.06 21.13
N GLY A 159 -20.55 -40.43 19.99
CA GLY A 159 -20.88 -41.62 19.21
C GLY A 159 -22.17 -41.60 18.37
N VAL A 160 -23.09 -40.66 18.55
CA VAL A 160 -24.33 -40.60 17.76
C VAL A 160 -24.20 -39.54 16.68
N ALA A 161 -24.41 -39.93 15.41
CA ALA A 161 -24.39 -39.02 14.29
C ALA A 161 -25.40 -37.88 14.53
N PRO A 162 -24.96 -36.63 14.66
CA PRO A 162 -25.85 -35.51 14.98
C PRO A 162 -26.92 -35.33 13.88
N PRO A 163 -28.16 -34.93 14.24
CA PRO A 163 -29.23 -34.70 13.27
C PRO A 163 -28.83 -33.66 12.22
N PRO A 164 -29.37 -33.72 10.99
CA PRO A 164 -29.09 -32.71 9.96
C PRO A 164 -29.43 -31.31 10.51
N LEU A 165 -28.59 -30.33 10.18
CA LEU A 165 -28.84 -28.91 10.54
C LEU A 165 -30.18 -28.50 9.93
N ASP A 166 -30.93 -27.69 10.66
CA ASP A 166 -32.15 -27.12 10.11
C ASP A 166 -31.83 -26.23 8.89
N ALA A 167 -32.78 -26.10 7.97
CA ALA A 167 -32.61 -25.34 6.74
C ALA A 167 -32.29 -23.86 7.03
N GLU A 168 -32.89 -23.29 8.08
CA GLU A 168 -32.63 -21.92 8.51
C GLU A 168 -31.23 -21.75 9.11
N GLU A 169 -30.79 -22.67 9.96
CA GLU A 169 -29.44 -22.66 10.56
C GLU A 169 -28.35 -22.79 9.50
N SER A 170 -28.57 -23.66 8.50
CA SER A 170 -27.66 -23.84 7.38
C SER A 170 -27.55 -22.56 6.51
N ARG A 171 -28.68 -21.91 6.23
CA ARG A 171 -28.71 -20.62 5.50
C ARG A 171 -27.99 -19.53 6.29
N TYR A 172 -28.22 -19.45 7.60
CA TYR A 172 -27.52 -18.51 8.47
C TYR A 172 -26.00 -18.73 8.43
N CYS A 173 -25.52 -19.96 8.63
CA CYS A 173 -24.10 -20.28 8.57
C CYS A 173 -23.46 -19.90 7.23
N ARG A 174 -24.14 -20.21 6.11
CA ARG A 174 -23.67 -19.82 4.77
C ARG A 174 -23.58 -18.30 4.59
N SER A 175 -24.55 -17.56 5.11
CA SER A 175 -24.54 -16.08 5.06
C SER A 175 -23.40 -15.46 5.88
N VAL A 176 -23.12 -16.00 7.07
CA VAL A 176 -21.99 -15.59 7.92
C VAL A 176 -20.66 -15.87 7.24
N LEU A 177 -20.50 -17.06 6.65
CA LEU A 177 -19.29 -17.42 5.90
C LEU A 177 -19.06 -16.51 4.70
N ARG A 178 -20.12 -16.18 3.95
CA ARG A 178 -20.04 -15.22 2.85
C ARG A 178 -19.60 -13.85 3.33
N GLY A 179 -20.21 -13.31 4.38
CA GLY A 179 -19.82 -11.99 4.91
C GLY A 179 -18.39 -11.95 5.48
N ALA A 180 -17.95 -13.04 6.10
CA ALA A 180 -16.57 -13.19 6.54
C ALA A 180 -15.59 -13.23 5.36
N LEU A 181 -15.90 -14.01 4.33
CA LEU A 181 -15.11 -14.08 3.10
C LEU A 181 -15.05 -12.72 2.38
N ASP A 182 -16.18 -12.00 2.29
CA ASP A 182 -16.23 -10.66 1.70
C ASP A 182 -15.30 -9.69 2.44
N THR A 183 -15.25 -9.78 3.78
CA THR A 183 -14.34 -8.97 4.60
C THR A 183 -12.87 -9.33 4.34
N VAL A 184 -12.55 -10.62 4.20
CA VAL A 184 -11.20 -11.08 3.85
C VAL A 184 -10.81 -10.57 2.46
N ASN A 185 -11.70 -10.72 1.48
CA ASN A 185 -11.48 -10.30 0.10
C ASN A 185 -11.25 -8.79 0.00
N GLN A 186 -12.07 -7.98 0.68
CA GLN A 186 -11.85 -6.52 0.75
C GLN A 186 -10.46 -6.16 1.31
N GLN A 187 -9.99 -6.88 2.34
CA GLN A 187 -8.68 -6.63 2.93
C GLN A 187 -7.54 -7.03 1.98
N VAL A 188 -7.70 -8.15 1.27
CA VAL A 188 -6.75 -8.62 0.26
C VAL A 188 -6.68 -7.64 -0.91
N ASP A 189 -7.83 -7.22 -1.42
CA ASP A 189 -7.93 -6.27 -2.53
C ASP A 189 -7.32 -4.93 -2.17
N LYS A 190 -7.60 -4.41 -0.97
CA LYS A 190 -6.96 -3.20 -0.45
C LYS A 190 -5.44 -3.34 -0.41
N THR A 191 -4.94 -4.45 0.12
CA THR A 191 -3.49 -4.68 0.23
C THR A 191 -2.84 -4.82 -1.14
N PHE A 192 -3.47 -5.55 -2.06
CA PHE A 192 -3.00 -5.73 -3.43
C PHE A 192 -2.99 -4.40 -4.19
N TRP A 193 -4.05 -3.60 -4.04
CA TRP A 193 -4.14 -2.27 -4.64
C TRP A 193 -3.05 -1.34 -4.13
N GLN A 194 -2.81 -1.32 -2.80
CA GLN A 194 -1.71 -0.57 -2.20
C GLN A 194 -0.35 -1.01 -2.75
N LEU A 195 -0.12 -2.32 -2.85
CA LEU A 195 1.11 -2.86 -3.42
C LEU A 195 1.27 -2.44 -4.88
N SER A 196 0.21 -2.56 -5.68
CA SER A 196 0.21 -2.17 -7.09
C SER A 196 0.57 -0.69 -7.26
N ILE A 197 -0.06 0.20 -6.50
CA ILE A 197 0.23 1.64 -6.59
C ILE A 197 1.66 1.95 -6.15
N ASN A 198 2.13 1.34 -5.06
CA ASN A 198 3.50 1.52 -4.60
C ASN A 198 4.52 1.08 -5.66
N VAL A 199 4.30 -0.08 -6.30
CA VAL A 199 5.17 -0.56 -7.38
C VAL A 199 5.09 0.37 -8.58
N THR A 200 3.90 0.80 -8.99
CA THR A 200 3.73 1.75 -10.10
C THR A 200 4.44 3.07 -9.82
N LEU A 201 4.31 3.62 -8.61
CA LEU A 201 5.01 4.83 -8.19
C LEU A 201 6.52 4.64 -8.23
N GLN A 202 7.03 3.50 -7.76
CA GLN A 202 8.45 3.19 -7.78
C GLN A 202 8.98 3.10 -9.21
N VAL A 203 8.23 2.48 -10.13
CA VAL A 203 8.59 2.42 -11.56
C VAL A 203 8.67 3.83 -12.15
N PHE A 204 7.63 4.65 -11.96
CA PHE A 204 7.65 6.03 -12.47
C PHE A 204 8.74 6.89 -11.83
N SER A 205 8.99 6.74 -10.53
CA SER A 205 10.08 7.42 -9.82
C SER A 205 11.44 7.00 -10.37
N THR A 206 11.63 5.72 -10.70
CA THR A 206 12.86 5.22 -11.33
C THR A 206 13.06 5.80 -12.72
N LEU A 207 12.00 5.87 -13.53
CA LEU A 207 12.05 6.50 -14.85
C LEU A 207 12.35 8.00 -14.76
N LEU A 208 11.75 8.69 -13.79
CA LEU A 208 12.01 10.10 -13.55
C LEU A 208 13.46 10.32 -13.09
N LEU A 209 13.98 9.50 -12.18
CA LEU A 209 15.37 9.55 -11.74
C LEU A 209 16.33 9.34 -12.91
N LEU A 210 16.04 8.38 -13.79
CA LEU A 210 16.82 8.14 -15.00
C LEU A 210 16.80 9.36 -15.93
N ALA A 211 15.64 9.99 -16.12
CA ALA A 211 15.53 11.19 -16.94
C ALA A 211 16.34 12.36 -16.34
N VAL A 212 16.22 12.60 -15.03
CA VAL A 212 17.01 13.63 -14.32
C VAL A 212 18.51 13.34 -14.43
N PHE A 213 18.93 12.08 -14.31
CA PHE A 213 20.31 11.67 -14.47
C PHE A 213 20.84 11.96 -15.89
N VAL A 214 20.10 11.56 -16.93
CA VAL A 214 20.49 11.81 -18.34
C VAL A 214 20.61 13.30 -18.62
N ILE A 215 19.63 14.11 -18.17
CA ILE A 215 19.68 15.56 -18.38
C ILE A 215 20.87 16.17 -17.62
N SER A 216 21.08 15.77 -16.36
CA SER A 216 22.21 16.24 -15.56
C SER A 216 23.55 15.88 -16.20
N PHE A 217 23.68 14.67 -16.75
CA PHE A 217 24.88 14.22 -17.46
C PHE A 217 25.17 15.06 -18.70
N VAL A 218 24.14 15.41 -19.49
CA VAL A 218 24.29 16.28 -20.67
C VAL A 218 24.66 17.71 -20.30
N LEU A 219 24.15 18.22 -19.17
CA LEU A 219 24.47 19.57 -18.68
C LEU A 219 25.84 19.65 -18.00
N LEU A 220 26.38 18.51 -17.54
CA LEU A 220 27.67 18.45 -16.87
C LEU A 220 28.80 18.72 -17.88
N THR A 221 29.59 19.74 -17.61
CA THR A 221 30.75 20.12 -18.41
C THR A 221 31.98 20.25 -17.52
N ARG A 222 33.16 19.98 -18.09
CA ARG A 222 34.43 20.05 -17.34
C ARG A 222 34.70 21.45 -16.78
N GLU A 223 34.34 22.48 -17.54
CA GLU A 223 34.46 23.89 -17.14
C GLU A 223 33.64 24.15 -15.88
N LEU A 224 32.40 23.67 -15.82
CA LEU A 224 31.51 23.85 -14.68
C LEU A 224 32.04 23.19 -13.40
N ILE A 225 32.70 22.02 -13.50
CA ILE A 225 33.31 21.35 -12.35
C ILE A 225 34.50 22.15 -11.80
N GLN A 226 35.19 22.92 -12.65
CA GLN A 226 36.40 23.66 -12.27
C GLN A 226 36.11 25.06 -11.74
N THR A 227 35.07 25.74 -12.24
CA THR A 227 34.74 27.13 -11.87
C THR A 227 33.72 27.25 -10.73
N TRP A 228 32.96 26.19 -10.46
CA TRP A 228 31.94 26.16 -9.41
C TRP A 228 32.53 25.80 -8.03
N PRO A 229 32.06 26.39 -6.91
CA PRO A 229 30.92 27.31 -6.73
C PRO A 229 31.25 28.82 -6.80
N GLY A 230 32.45 29.20 -7.26
CA GLY A 230 32.89 30.60 -7.26
C GLY A 230 32.05 31.54 -8.12
N GLU A 231 31.52 31.05 -9.24
CA GLU A 231 30.59 31.78 -10.11
C GLU A 231 29.24 31.05 -10.21
N LEU A 232 28.16 31.71 -9.81
CA LEU A 232 26.79 31.21 -9.91
C LEU A 232 26.27 31.26 -11.36
N ILE A 233 26.67 30.28 -12.15
CA ILE A 233 26.16 30.02 -13.50
C ILE A 233 24.78 29.31 -13.43
N PRO A 234 23.78 29.67 -14.27
CA PRO A 234 22.46 29.04 -14.29
C PRO A 234 22.49 27.51 -14.44
N ARG A 235 23.45 26.97 -15.20
CA ARG A 235 23.63 25.52 -15.38
C ARG A 235 24.00 24.81 -14.09
N GLY A 236 24.85 25.41 -13.25
CA GLY A 236 25.23 24.82 -11.96
C GLY A 236 24.11 24.85 -10.94
N LEU A 237 23.33 25.95 -10.90
CA LEU A 237 22.11 26.02 -10.08
C LEU A 237 21.11 24.92 -10.47
N LEU A 238 20.96 24.69 -11.77
CA LEU A 238 20.06 23.67 -12.30
C LEU A 238 20.54 22.25 -11.91
N LEU A 239 21.85 21.97 -11.97
CA LEU A 239 22.41 20.70 -11.50
C LEU A 239 22.23 20.49 -9.99
N VAL A 240 22.43 21.52 -9.17
CA VAL A 240 22.15 21.47 -7.72
C VAL A 240 20.67 21.16 -7.47
N GLY A 241 19.77 21.84 -8.19
CA GLY A 241 18.34 21.57 -8.14
C GLY A 241 18.00 20.13 -8.52
N PHE A 242 18.60 19.59 -9.57
CA PHE A 242 18.43 18.19 -9.97
C PHE A 242 19.02 17.19 -8.97
N ALA A 243 20.14 17.50 -8.33
CA ALA A 243 20.68 16.69 -7.25
C ALA A 243 19.70 16.64 -6.05
N GLY A 244 19.13 17.79 -5.67
CA GLY A 244 18.05 17.86 -4.67
C GLY A 244 16.80 17.09 -5.07
N ALA A 245 16.31 17.28 -6.30
CA ALA A 245 15.18 16.53 -6.82
C ALA A 245 15.43 15.01 -6.78
N SER A 246 16.64 14.58 -7.16
CA SER A 246 17.05 13.17 -7.11
C SER A 246 16.99 12.62 -5.69
N GLY A 247 17.44 13.36 -4.69
CA GLY A 247 17.31 12.98 -3.28
C GLY A 247 15.86 12.73 -2.85
N ALA A 248 14.95 13.61 -3.25
CA ALA A 248 13.51 13.44 -2.98
C ALA A 248 12.90 12.26 -3.75
N ILE A 249 13.30 12.03 -5.00
CA ILE A 249 12.85 10.88 -5.80
C ILE A 249 13.31 9.56 -5.17
N ILE A 250 14.57 9.48 -4.71
CA ILE A 250 15.08 8.27 -4.04
C ILE A 250 14.34 8.05 -2.71
N SER A 251 14.03 9.11 -1.98
CA SER A 251 13.19 9.05 -0.77
C SER A 251 11.84 8.40 -1.07
N ASN A 252 11.17 8.77 -2.17
CA ASN A 252 9.91 8.14 -2.61
C ASN A 252 10.05 6.65 -2.93
N MET A 253 11.17 6.23 -3.52
CA MET A 253 11.42 4.83 -3.85
C MET A 253 11.61 3.96 -2.60
N LEU A 254 12.07 4.55 -1.49
CA LEU A 254 12.38 3.83 -0.26
C LEU A 254 11.29 3.97 0.81
N SER A 255 10.49 5.04 0.76
CA SER A 255 9.33 5.22 1.62
C SER A 255 8.20 4.30 1.16
N LYS A 256 7.93 3.23 1.92
CA LYS A 256 6.69 2.46 1.79
C LYS A 256 5.59 3.11 2.61
N GLU A 257 4.92 4.10 2.04
CA GLU A 257 3.79 4.74 2.71
C GLU A 257 2.55 3.82 2.68
N ARG A 258 1.89 3.69 3.84
CA ARG A 258 0.61 2.98 3.93
C ARG A 258 -0.48 3.93 3.46
N PHE A 259 -1.09 3.64 2.31
CA PHE A 259 -2.21 4.43 1.83
C PHE A 259 -3.46 4.19 2.68
N VAL A 260 -3.89 5.23 3.39
CA VAL A 260 -5.16 5.21 4.12
C VAL A 260 -6.33 5.59 3.20
N VAL A 261 -6.07 6.06 1.98
CA VAL A 261 -7.11 6.54 1.07
C VAL A 261 -7.86 5.36 0.44
N ALA A 262 -9.09 5.15 0.91
CA ALA A 262 -10.11 4.41 0.20
C ALA A 262 -10.33 5.07 -1.17
N THR A 263 -9.97 4.36 -2.25
CA THR A 263 -10.52 4.56 -3.61
C THR A 263 -10.72 6.01 -4.06
N GLY A 264 -9.81 6.92 -3.69
CA GLY A 264 -9.85 8.33 -4.08
C GLY A 264 -9.10 8.59 -5.39
N ALA A 265 -9.07 9.84 -5.84
CA ALA A 265 -8.36 10.28 -7.04
C ALA A 265 -6.84 10.04 -6.92
N THR A 266 -6.41 8.85 -7.34
CA THR A 266 -5.01 8.38 -7.37
C THR A 266 -4.07 9.39 -8.04
N GLY A 267 -4.57 10.15 -9.02
CA GLY A 267 -3.81 11.21 -9.70
C GLY A 267 -3.21 12.26 -8.76
N ARG A 268 -3.90 12.65 -7.68
CA ARG A 268 -3.35 13.63 -6.72
C ARG A 268 -2.14 13.07 -5.98
N PHE A 269 -2.18 11.79 -5.62
CA PHE A 269 -1.06 11.12 -4.98
C PHE A 269 0.16 11.04 -5.90
N PHE A 270 -0.05 10.63 -7.16
CA PHE A 270 1.02 10.59 -8.15
C PHE A 270 1.59 11.97 -8.44
N ALA A 271 0.75 13.00 -8.58
CA ALA A 271 1.20 14.38 -8.78
C ALA A 271 2.05 14.86 -7.60
N TYR A 272 1.63 14.57 -6.37
CA TYR A 272 2.41 14.95 -5.18
C TYR A 272 3.79 14.28 -5.17
N HIS A 273 3.86 12.98 -5.42
CA HIS A 273 5.13 12.23 -5.34
C HIS A 273 6.04 12.42 -6.55
N LEU A 274 5.49 12.52 -7.77
CA LEU A 274 6.29 12.62 -8.99
C LEU A 274 6.64 14.06 -9.38
N MET A 275 5.92 15.06 -8.85
CA MET A 275 6.16 16.48 -9.21
C MET A 275 6.47 17.32 -7.98
N VAL A 276 5.56 17.36 -7.00
CA VAL A 276 5.67 18.29 -5.86
C VAL A 276 6.87 17.96 -4.97
N LYS A 277 7.04 16.70 -4.55
CA LYS A 277 8.18 16.26 -3.72
C LYS A 277 9.55 16.54 -4.39
N PRO A 278 9.77 16.20 -5.67
CA PRO A 278 11.00 16.57 -6.38
C PRO A 278 11.26 18.08 -6.43
N VAL A 279 10.23 18.90 -6.66
CA VAL A 279 10.36 20.38 -6.65
C VAL A 279 10.77 20.88 -5.28
N ILE A 280 10.15 20.35 -4.22
CA ILE A 280 10.52 20.65 -2.83
C ILE A 280 11.99 20.26 -2.56
N GLY A 281 12.41 19.09 -3.03
CA GLY A 281 13.80 18.63 -2.89
C GLY A 281 14.80 19.53 -3.61
N ALA A 282 14.48 19.97 -4.84
CA ALA A 282 15.29 20.92 -5.59
C ALA A 282 15.42 22.26 -4.86
N PHE A 283 14.30 22.78 -4.33
CA PHE A 283 14.30 24.01 -3.55
C PHE A 283 15.16 23.89 -2.28
N ALA A 284 15.06 22.79 -1.55
CA ALA A 284 15.86 22.55 -0.35
C ALA A 284 17.37 22.51 -0.65
N ALA A 285 17.77 21.88 -1.76
CA ALA A 285 19.16 21.86 -2.20
C ALA A 285 19.69 23.25 -2.56
N LEU A 286 18.89 24.07 -3.24
CA LEU A 286 19.25 25.45 -3.57
C LEU A 286 19.36 26.32 -2.31
N MET A 287 18.45 26.16 -1.36
CA MET A 287 18.54 26.85 -0.06
C MET A 287 19.81 26.46 0.70
N LEU A 288 20.18 25.17 0.68
CA LEU A 288 21.43 24.71 1.28
C LEU A 288 22.65 25.36 0.61
N LEU A 289 22.64 25.46 -0.72
CA LEU A 289 23.71 26.14 -1.46
C LEU A 289 23.84 27.61 -1.06
N PHE A 290 22.73 28.35 -0.95
CA PHE A 290 22.78 29.75 -0.51
C PHE A 290 23.25 29.88 0.94
N LEU A 291 22.88 28.94 1.81
CA LEU A 291 23.39 28.90 3.19
C LEU A 291 24.90 28.64 3.23
N GLU A 292 25.42 27.78 2.35
CA GLU A 292 26.85 27.54 2.21
C GLU A 292 27.59 28.79 1.71
N GLN A 293 27.07 29.45 0.66
CA GLN A 293 27.68 30.68 0.13
C GLN A 293 27.69 31.84 1.13
N SER A 294 26.70 31.91 2.01
CA SER A 294 26.66 32.92 3.07
C SER A 294 27.69 32.67 4.18
N ARG A 295 28.35 31.50 4.20
CA ARG A 295 29.32 31.06 5.23
C ARG A 295 28.81 31.16 6.67
N MET A 296 27.49 31.24 6.88
CA MET A 296 26.90 31.44 8.21
C MET A 296 26.80 30.14 9.03
N LEU A 297 26.58 29.00 8.36
CA LEU A 297 26.32 27.72 9.03
C LEU A 297 27.23 26.59 8.57
N LEU A 298 27.55 26.55 7.27
CA LEU A 298 28.34 25.51 6.64
C LEU A 298 29.33 26.13 5.66
N SER A 299 30.56 25.63 5.65
CA SER A 299 31.58 26.02 4.67
C SER A 299 32.36 24.79 4.21
N VAL A 300 32.59 24.68 2.89
CA VAL A 300 33.35 23.59 2.27
C VAL A 300 34.60 24.18 1.63
N ASP A 301 35.75 24.04 2.29
CA ASP A 301 37.01 24.65 1.86
C ASP A 301 38.00 23.61 1.32
N THR A 302 38.91 24.03 0.44
CA THR A 302 40.02 23.19 -0.01
C THR A 302 41.21 23.25 0.94
N ARG A 303 41.96 22.15 1.02
CA ARG A 303 43.16 22.01 1.86
C ARG A 303 44.24 23.06 1.57
N THR A 304 44.26 23.63 0.37
CA THR A 304 45.20 24.68 -0.06
C THR A 304 44.75 26.10 0.31
N GLY A 305 43.45 26.32 0.55
CA GLY A 305 42.90 27.60 1.00
C GLY A 305 42.93 27.79 2.53
N SER A 306 43.08 26.71 3.30
CA SER A 306 43.06 26.73 4.77
C SER A 306 44.42 26.98 5.44
N THR A 307 45.44 27.38 4.68
CA THR A 307 46.79 27.68 5.22
C THR A 307 46.95 29.14 5.65
N GLY A 308 45.94 29.98 5.42
CA GLY A 308 45.85 31.34 5.96
C GLY A 308 45.06 31.37 7.27
N VAL A 309 45.65 31.95 8.30
CA VAL A 309 45.11 32.14 9.65
C VAL A 309 43.83 32.96 9.62
N ASP A 310 42.66 32.33 9.47
CA ASP A 310 41.38 32.86 9.93
C ASP A 310 40.39 31.69 10.17
N PRO A 311 39.90 31.48 11.40
CA PRO A 311 38.87 30.48 11.65
C PRO A 311 37.57 30.95 10.98
N SER A 312 37.16 30.24 9.93
CA SER A 312 35.88 30.49 9.25
C SER A 312 34.74 30.48 10.30
N PRO A 313 33.87 31.51 10.34
CA PRO A 313 32.83 31.64 11.36
C PRO A 313 31.69 30.60 11.24
N ALA A 314 31.77 29.68 10.27
CA ALA A 314 30.77 28.64 10.06
C ALA A 314 30.83 27.58 11.18
N LEU A 315 29.66 27.17 11.67
CA LEU A 315 29.53 26.12 12.69
C LEU A 315 30.01 24.74 12.21
N PHE A 316 29.91 24.45 10.91
CA PHE A 316 30.41 23.23 10.30
C PHE A 316 31.39 23.52 9.17
N HIS A 317 32.60 22.97 9.30
CA HIS A 317 33.71 23.14 8.35
C HIS A 317 34.09 21.78 7.75
N ILE A 318 34.02 21.66 6.42
CA ILE A 318 34.38 20.44 5.69
C ILE A 318 35.60 20.77 4.81
N VAL A 319 36.74 20.14 5.08
CA VAL A 319 37.96 20.31 4.28
C VAL A 319 38.09 19.20 3.24
N VAL A 320 38.29 19.57 1.98
CA VAL A 320 38.42 18.63 0.86
C VAL A 320 39.74 18.86 0.09
N SER A 321 40.23 17.86 -0.65
CA SER A 321 41.54 17.92 -1.31
C SER A 321 41.60 18.97 -2.43
N ASP A 322 40.59 18.99 -3.31
CA ASP A 322 40.61 19.74 -4.58
C ASP A 322 39.23 20.33 -4.92
N ASN A 323 39.19 21.31 -5.82
CA ASN A 323 37.94 21.97 -6.27
C ASN A 323 36.92 20.97 -6.86
N GLN A 324 37.39 19.93 -7.54
CA GLN A 324 36.51 18.87 -8.04
C GLN A 324 35.78 18.16 -6.90
N ALA A 325 36.48 17.91 -5.80
CA ALA A 325 35.93 17.23 -4.65
C ALA A 325 34.96 18.14 -3.87
N VAL A 326 35.17 19.47 -3.87
CA VAL A 326 34.18 20.45 -3.38
C VAL A 326 32.88 20.34 -4.17
N PHE A 327 32.95 20.34 -5.52
CA PHE A 327 31.78 20.18 -6.37
C PHE A 327 30.97 18.92 -6.03
N PHE A 328 31.62 17.75 -5.98
CA PHE A 328 30.93 16.50 -5.68
C PHE A 328 30.40 16.44 -4.24
N THR A 329 31.10 17.06 -3.28
CA THR A 329 30.62 17.16 -1.90
C THR A 329 29.34 17.99 -1.82
N LEU A 330 29.28 19.12 -2.52
CA LEU A 330 28.08 19.95 -2.60
C LEU A 330 26.92 19.23 -3.30
N MET A 331 27.18 18.47 -4.37
CA MET A 331 26.15 17.63 -5.00
C MET A 331 25.63 16.56 -4.04
N ALA A 332 26.51 15.91 -3.28
CA ALA A 332 26.11 14.91 -2.29
C ALA A 332 25.26 15.53 -1.17
N LEU A 333 25.66 16.69 -0.66
CA LEU A 333 24.89 17.45 0.31
C LEU A 333 23.53 17.89 -0.23
N ALA A 334 23.46 18.31 -1.51
CA ALA A 334 22.21 18.62 -2.19
C ALA A 334 21.26 17.40 -2.26
N VAL A 335 21.78 16.21 -2.57
CA VAL A 335 20.99 14.96 -2.53
C VAL A 335 20.44 14.70 -1.12
N VAL A 336 21.28 14.85 -0.08
CA VAL A 336 20.87 14.65 1.32
C VAL A 336 19.83 15.67 1.77
N ALA A 337 19.99 16.94 1.39
CA ALA A 337 19.01 17.99 1.65
C ALA A 337 17.68 17.69 0.95
N GLY A 338 17.73 17.29 -0.32
CA GLY A 338 16.54 16.90 -1.08
C GLY A 338 15.79 15.71 -0.48
N TRP A 339 16.51 14.70 -0.01
CA TRP A 339 15.92 13.55 0.66
C TRP A 339 15.18 13.93 1.95
N SER A 340 15.78 14.83 2.75
CA SER A 340 15.27 15.22 4.06
C SER A 340 14.25 16.37 4.01
N ALA A 341 14.10 17.02 2.85
CA ALA A 341 13.30 18.22 2.66
C ALA A 341 11.87 18.08 3.18
N ASP A 342 11.18 16.98 2.86
CA ASP A 342 9.79 16.78 3.25
C ASP A 342 9.61 16.68 4.78
N LYS A 343 10.55 16.00 5.46
CA LYS A 343 10.53 15.87 6.93
C LYS A 343 10.88 17.19 7.62
N LEU A 344 11.85 17.92 7.09
CA LEU A 344 12.28 19.21 7.63
C LEU A 344 11.19 20.26 7.45
N LEU A 345 10.61 20.36 6.26
CA LEU A 345 9.53 21.31 5.97
C LEU A 345 8.25 20.99 6.73
N SER A 346 7.87 19.72 6.83
CA SER A 346 6.71 19.32 7.64
C SER A 346 6.90 19.72 9.11
N SER A 347 8.07 19.46 9.70
CA SER A 347 8.36 19.84 11.09
C SER A 347 8.35 21.36 11.32
N ILE A 348 8.86 22.14 10.35
CA ILE A 348 8.85 23.61 10.43
C ILE A 348 7.42 24.13 10.25
N MET A 349 6.68 23.61 9.28
CA MET A 349 5.30 24.01 9.00
C MET A 349 4.37 23.67 10.17
N ASP A 350 4.52 22.50 10.80
CA ASP A 350 3.75 22.12 11.99
C ASP A 350 4.06 23.04 13.17
N LYS A 351 5.32 23.45 13.35
CA LYS A 351 5.71 24.43 14.37
C LYS A 351 5.18 25.83 14.09
N VAL A 352 5.19 26.26 12.82
CA VAL A 352 4.68 27.57 12.40
C VAL A 352 3.16 27.60 12.50
N LEU A 353 2.45 26.60 11.96
CA LEU A 353 1.01 26.45 12.10
C LEU A 353 0.60 26.31 13.56
N GLY A 354 1.30 25.49 14.35
CA GLY A 354 1.06 25.38 15.78
C GLY A 354 1.26 26.70 16.53
N ARG A 355 2.24 27.52 16.14
CA ARG A 355 2.44 28.86 16.70
C ARG A 355 1.39 29.87 16.21
N LEU A 356 1.00 29.84 14.94
CA LEU A 356 -0.01 30.72 14.37
C LEU A 356 -1.41 30.39 14.93
N LEU A 357 -1.75 29.12 15.06
CA LEU A 357 -2.99 28.65 15.66
C LEU A 357 -2.98 28.87 17.19
N GLY A 358 -1.87 28.58 17.87
CA GLY A 358 -1.72 28.88 19.30
C GLY A 358 -1.68 30.39 19.62
N GLN A 359 -1.28 31.24 18.68
CA GLN A 359 -1.45 32.69 18.78
C GLN A 359 -2.87 33.13 18.44
N SER A 360 -3.58 32.44 17.54
CA SER A 360 -4.99 32.72 17.26
C SER A 360 -5.92 32.36 18.43
N GLU A 361 -5.61 31.32 19.21
CA GLU A 361 -6.32 30.99 20.45
C GLU A 361 -6.08 31.99 21.57
N LYS A 362 -4.94 32.71 21.56
CA LYS A 362 -4.63 33.76 22.55
C LYS A 362 -5.28 35.12 22.25
N VAL A 363 -5.99 35.27 21.13
CA VAL A 363 -6.67 36.52 20.74
C VAL A 363 -8.18 36.49 21.05
N LEU A 364 -8.70 35.41 21.61
CA LEU A 364 -10.04 35.44 22.21
C LEU A 364 -9.92 35.97 23.66
N PRO A 365 -10.49 37.14 23.99
CA PRO A 365 -10.58 37.55 25.39
C PRO A 365 -11.38 36.48 26.15
N PRO A 366 -11.03 36.18 27.41
CA PRO A 366 -11.75 35.17 28.17
C PRO A 366 -13.23 35.56 28.21
N SER A 367 -14.08 34.65 27.76
CA SER A 367 -15.53 34.73 27.97
C SER A 367 -15.75 34.91 29.47
N SER A 368 -16.17 36.11 29.85
CA SER A 368 -16.74 36.43 31.15
C SER A 368 -17.67 35.30 31.57
N SER A 369 -17.23 34.47 32.52
CA SER A 369 -18.10 33.52 33.18
C SER A 369 -19.06 34.33 34.05
N ALA A 370 -20.33 34.21 33.71
CA ALA A 370 -21.47 34.78 34.39
C ALA A 370 -21.35 34.72 35.93
N SER A 371 -21.56 35.89 36.53
CA SER A 371 -22.24 36.13 37.81
C SER A 371 -22.55 34.91 38.69
N THR A 372 -21.66 34.62 39.64
CA THR A 372 -22.02 33.95 40.89
C THR A 372 -22.67 35.00 41.81
N PRO A 373 -23.90 34.82 42.33
CA PRO A 373 -24.46 35.78 43.28
C PRO A 373 -23.72 35.71 44.62
N PRO A 374 -23.55 36.84 45.34
CA PRO A 374 -22.76 36.89 46.56
C PRO A 374 -23.43 36.11 47.72
N PRO A 375 -22.64 35.52 48.63
CA PRO A 375 -23.17 34.82 49.80
C PRO A 375 -23.85 35.80 50.77
N ARG A 376 -25.06 35.43 51.22
CA ARG A 376 -25.84 36.16 52.23
C ARG A 376 -25.05 36.25 53.54
N THR A 377 -24.83 37.47 54.02
CA THR A 377 -24.37 37.77 55.38
C THR A 377 -25.42 37.29 56.41
N PRO A 378 -25.04 36.52 57.46
CA PRO A 378 -25.95 36.20 58.54
C PRO A 378 -26.18 37.42 59.44
N VAL A 379 -27.46 37.74 59.65
CA VAL A 379 -27.94 38.76 60.59
C VAL A 379 -27.73 38.26 62.03
N PRO A 380 -27.08 39.02 62.93
CA PRO A 380 -27.04 38.69 64.34
C PRO A 380 -28.38 39.03 65.01
N ALA A 381 -28.93 38.07 65.76
CA ALA A 381 -30.13 38.25 66.56
C ALA A 381 -29.89 39.24 67.72
N PRO A 382 -30.83 40.16 68.01
CA PRO A 382 -30.72 41.06 69.14
C PRO A 382 -31.00 40.33 70.47
N ARG A 383 -30.29 40.75 71.51
CA ARG A 383 -30.71 40.63 72.91
C ARG A 383 -31.36 41.94 73.34
#